data_AF-A0A8I1QJI2-F1
#
_entry.id   AF-A0A8I1QJI2-F1
#
_cell.length_a   1.000
_cell.length_b   1.000
_cell.length_c   1.000
_cell.angle_alpha   90.00
_cell.angle_beta   90.00
_cell.angle_gamma   90.00
#
_symmetry.space_group_name_H-M   'P 1'
#
loop_
_entity.id
_entity.type
_entity.pdbx_description
1 polymer ?
#
loop_
_entity_poly.entity_id
_entity_poly.type
_entity_poly.pdbx_seq_one_letter_code
_entity_poly.pdbx_strand_id
1 'polypeptide(L)'
;MSTRDQGKALEAIATMLAGFPSAHAAITEATAMAYLRAVDHCPVLAIEAACTAFLSGRVAGHNPDFPPTAPRLAALASALGEAARALAEGPRLIRYPIGAPPPAGTVALGGRTDEWRGPSRTRMLPGSTS
;
A
#
# COMPACT_ATOMS: atom_id res chain seq x y z
N MET A 1 2.48 9.00 17.94
CA MET A 1 3.21 9.60 16.80
C MET A 1 4.24 10.61 17.32
N SER A 2 5.42 10.73 16.72
CA SER A 2 6.44 11.74 17.10
C SER A 2 6.02 13.15 16.65
N THR A 3 6.52 14.22 17.28
CA THR A 3 6.29 15.62 16.85
C THR A 3 6.72 15.85 15.39
N ARG A 4 7.81 15.21 14.98
CA ARG A 4 8.28 15.27 13.58
C ARG A 4 7.28 14.63 12.62
N ASP A 5 6.71 13.49 13.02
CA ASP A 5 5.74 12.76 12.21
C ASP A 5 4.38 13.48 12.18
N GLN A 6 3.99 14.13 13.28
CA GLN A 6 2.83 15.02 13.32
C GLN A 6 2.97 16.16 12.32
N GLY A 7 4.15 16.81 12.25
CA GLY A 7 4.42 17.87 11.28
C GLY A 7 4.25 17.40 9.84
N LYS A 8 4.81 16.24 9.49
CA LYS A 8 4.66 15.64 8.15
C LYS A 8 3.22 15.25 7.82
N ALA A 9 2.53 14.64 8.77
CA ALA A 9 1.12 14.27 8.59
C ALA A 9 0.26 15.52 8.35
N LEU A 10 0.51 16.61 9.09
CA LEU A 10 -0.20 17.86 8.94
C LEU A 10 0.09 18.53 7.59
N GLU A 11 1.34 18.52 7.14
CA GLU A 11 1.73 19.00 5.80
C GLU A 11 1.03 18.19 4.68
N ALA A 12 1.01 16.86 4.80
CA ALA A 12 0.33 15.99 3.83
C ALA A 12 -1.18 16.27 3.78
N ILE A 13 -1.82 16.42 4.94
CA ILE A 13 -3.25 16.76 5.04
C ILE A 13 -3.53 18.14 4.44
N ALA A 14 -2.72 19.14 4.77
CA ALA A 14 -2.87 20.50 4.23
C ALA A 14 -2.72 20.51 2.70
N THR A 15 -1.71 19.80 2.18
CA THR A 15 -1.48 19.66 0.74
C THR A 15 -2.64 18.94 0.05
N MET A 16 -3.16 17.86 0.66
CA MET A 16 -4.33 17.16 0.15
C MET A 16 -5.53 18.10 0.05
N LEU A 17 -5.86 18.82 1.13
CA LEU A 17 -7.00 19.74 1.14
C LEU A 17 -6.84 20.87 0.12
N ALA A 18 -5.63 21.40 -0.05
CA ALA A 18 -5.32 22.44 -1.03
C ALA A 18 -5.52 21.97 -2.49
N GLY A 19 -5.46 20.66 -2.75
CA GLY A 19 -5.72 20.08 -4.07
C GLY A 19 -7.19 20.11 -4.51
N PHE A 20 -8.14 20.48 -3.63
CA PHE A 20 -9.57 20.53 -3.94
C PHE A 20 -10.05 21.98 -4.05
N PRO A 21 -10.45 22.47 -5.25
CA PRO A 21 -10.94 23.84 -5.43
C PRO A 21 -12.15 24.18 -4.57
N SER A 22 -13.02 23.19 -4.31
CA SER A 22 -14.21 23.32 -3.45
C SER A 22 -13.90 23.62 -1.98
N ALA A 23 -12.66 23.37 -1.54
CA ALA A 23 -12.25 23.54 -0.15
C ALA A 23 -11.56 24.89 0.12
N HIS A 24 -11.27 25.70 -0.91
CA HIS A 24 -10.29 26.80 -0.82
C HIS A 24 -10.61 27.85 0.26
N ALA A 25 -11.89 28.10 0.54
CA ALA A 25 -12.33 29.05 1.57
C ALA A 25 -12.41 28.48 3.00
N ALA A 26 -12.33 27.15 3.17
CA ALA A 26 -12.56 26.45 4.44
C ALA A 26 -11.31 25.80 5.05
N ILE A 27 -10.16 25.91 4.37
CA ILE A 27 -8.88 25.36 4.86
C ILE A 27 -8.31 26.32 5.90
N THR A 28 -8.46 25.94 7.17
CA THR A 28 -7.84 26.60 8.31
C THR A 28 -6.91 25.63 9.01
N GLU A 29 -6.00 26.15 9.85
CA GLU A 29 -5.18 25.31 10.72
C GLU A 29 -6.05 24.39 11.61
N ALA A 30 -7.19 24.89 12.09
CA ALA A 30 -8.14 24.11 12.88
C ALA A 30 -8.73 22.94 12.07
N THR A 31 -9.00 23.13 10.77
CA THR A 31 -9.47 22.07 9.87
C THR A 31 -8.40 20.98 9.73
N ALA A 32 -7.14 21.35 9.45
CA ALA A 32 -6.04 20.39 9.33
C ALA A 32 -5.81 19.61 10.65
N MET A 33 -5.91 20.30 11.79
CA MET A 33 -5.78 19.68 13.11
C MET A 33 -6.91 18.68 13.41
N ALA A 34 -8.15 18.99 12.99
CA ALA A 34 -9.28 18.08 13.14
C ALA A 34 -9.07 16.77 12.34
N TYR A 35 -8.54 16.89 11.12
CA TYR A 35 -8.17 15.72 10.31
C TYR A 35 -7.02 14.94 10.95
N LEU A 36 -5.99 15.63 11.46
CA LEU A 36 -4.86 14.98 12.13
C LEU A 36 -5.32 14.15 13.32
N ARG A 37 -6.25 14.67 14.15
CA ARG A 37 -6.83 13.92 15.28
C ARG A 37 -7.59 12.67 14.85
N ALA A 38 -8.17 12.66 13.66
CA ALA A 38 -8.87 11.47 13.16
C ALA A 38 -7.90 10.35 12.74
N VAL A 39 -6.62 10.68 12.47
CA VAL A 39 -5.63 9.74 11.91
C VAL A 39 -4.39 9.56 12.78
N ASP A 40 -4.36 10.13 13.98
CA ASP A 40 -3.17 10.16 14.86
C ASP A 40 -2.68 8.78 15.33
N HIS A 41 -3.57 7.80 15.30
CA HIS A 41 -3.33 6.38 15.57
C HIS A 41 -2.70 5.64 14.38
N CYS A 42 -2.71 6.23 13.18
CA CYS A 42 -2.14 5.63 11.97
C CYS A 42 -0.64 5.96 11.83
N PRO A 43 0.16 5.08 11.20
CA PRO A 43 1.54 5.41 10.87
C PRO A 43 1.59 6.53 9.81
N VAL A 44 2.56 7.45 9.93
CA VAL A 44 2.69 8.63 9.05
C VAL A 44 2.71 8.26 7.56
N LEU A 45 3.40 7.19 7.20
CA LEU A 45 3.46 6.70 5.81
C LEU A 45 2.08 6.31 5.26
N ALA A 46 1.19 5.77 6.10
CA ALA A 46 -0.16 5.41 5.67
C ALA A 46 -1.05 6.66 5.49
N ILE A 47 -0.83 7.69 6.32
CA ILE A 47 -1.49 9.00 6.17
C ILE A 47 -1.07 9.64 4.85
N GLU A 48 0.23 9.71 4.57
CA GLU A 48 0.78 10.26 3.33
C GLU A 48 0.26 9.50 2.10
N ALA A 49 0.25 8.16 2.17
CA ALA A 49 -0.27 7.31 1.09
C ALA A 49 -1.77 7.51 0.87
N ALA A 50 -2.57 7.63 1.93
CA ALA A 50 -3.99 7.92 1.84
C ALA A 50 -4.25 9.31 1.21
N CYS A 51 -3.54 10.35 1.67
CA CYS A 51 -3.61 11.69 1.11
C CYS A 51 -3.29 11.69 -0.39
N THR A 52 -2.23 11.00 -0.79
CA THR A 52 -1.82 10.85 -2.20
C THR A 52 -2.88 10.08 -3.00
N ALA A 53 -3.51 9.05 -2.43
CA ALA A 53 -4.56 8.29 -3.10
C ALA A 53 -5.79 9.16 -3.41
N PHE A 54 -6.19 10.05 -2.50
CA PHE A 54 -7.28 11.00 -2.74
C PHE A 54 -6.92 12.01 -3.83
N LEU A 55 -5.73 12.63 -3.76
CA LEU A 55 -5.25 13.57 -4.77
C LEU A 55 -5.13 12.95 -6.17
N SER A 56 -4.76 11.66 -6.24
CA SER A 56 -4.61 10.93 -7.51
C SER A 56 -5.92 10.30 -8.02
N GLY A 57 -7.05 10.52 -7.35
CA GLY A 57 -8.34 9.95 -7.76
C GLY A 57 -8.40 8.42 -7.71
N ARG A 58 -7.51 7.77 -6.94
CA ARG A 58 -7.42 6.30 -6.86
C ARG A 58 -8.38 5.68 -5.84
N VAL A 59 -9.10 6.50 -5.08
CA VAL A 59 -10.05 6.03 -4.06
C VAL A 59 -11.41 5.75 -4.71
N ALA A 60 -11.78 4.47 -4.80
CA ALA A 60 -13.03 4.05 -5.39
C ALA A 60 -14.25 4.71 -4.70
N GLY A 61 -15.23 5.13 -5.51
CA GLY A 61 -16.47 5.74 -5.03
C GLY A 61 -16.27 7.07 -4.28
N HIS A 62 -15.14 7.75 -4.47
CA HIS A 62 -14.92 9.11 -4.00
C HIS A 62 -15.18 10.09 -5.14
N ASN A 63 -15.90 11.16 -4.87
CA ASN A 63 -16.06 12.26 -5.84
C ASN A 63 -14.77 13.11 -5.83
N PRO A 64 -14.02 13.19 -6.95
CA PRO A 64 -12.77 13.95 -7.01
C PRO A 64 -12.96 15.48 -6.89
N ASP A 65 -14.19 15.99 -7.00
CA ASP A 65 -14.47 17.42 -6.90
C ASP A 65 -14.47 17.94 -5.46
N PHE A 66 -14.53 17.05 -4.47
CA PHE A 66 -14.66 17.41 -3.05
C PHE A 66 -13.59 16.73 -2.20
N PRO A 67 -13.06 17.42 -1.17
CA PRO A 67 -12.13 16.79 -0.24
C PRO A 67 -12.79 15.60 0.48
N PRO A 68 -12.02 14.56 0.85
CA PRO A 68 -12.55 13.50 1.68
C PRO A 68 -12.93 14.05 3.05
N THR A 69 -13.94 13.47 3.69
CA THR A 69 -14.23 13.76 5.10
C THR A 69 -13.14 13.15 6.00
N ALA A 70 -12.90 13.74 7.17
CA ALA A 70 -11.94 13.22 8.16
C ALA A 70 -12.10 11.71 8.46
N PRO A 71 -13.31 11.16 8.71
CA PRO A 71 -13.47 9.72 8.93
C PRO A 71 -13.16 8.88 7.69
N ARG A 72 -13.40 9.40 6.48
CA ARG A 72 -13.07 8.68 5.24
C ARG A 72 -11.56 8.61 5.02
N LEU A 73 -10.83 9.68 5.35
CA LEU A 73 -9.37 9.67 5.37
C LEU A 73 -8.84 8.65 6.39
N ALA A 74 -9.39 8.65 7.60
CA ALA A 74 -8.98 7.73 8.66
C ALA A 74 -9.19 6.26 8.29
N ALA A 75 -10.34 5.92 7.70
CA ALA A 75 -10.61 4.55 7.25
C ALA A 75 -9.57 4.07 6.22
N LEU A 76 -9.20 4.92 5.26
CA LEU A 76 -8.19 4.57 4.26
C LEU A 76 -6.79 4.47 4.86
N ALA A 77 -6.39 5.43 5.70
CA ALA A 77 -5.09 5.43 6.36
C ALA A 77 -4.93 4.20 7.28
N SER A 78 -5.98 3.84 8.01
CA SER A 78 -6.00 2.64 8.85
C SER A 78 -5.82 1.38 8.00
N ALA A 79 -6.61 1.21 6.93
CA ALA A 79 -6.50 0.06 6.04
C ALA A 79 -5.11 -0.07 5.39
N LEU A 80 -4.52 1.05 4.96
CA LEU A 80 -3.17 1.07 4.40
C LEU A 80 -2.10 0.74 5.46
N GLY A 81 -2.27 1.23 6.68
CA GLY A 81 -1.38 0.91 7.81
C GLY A 81 -1.43 -0.57 8.16
N GLU A 82 -2.62 -1.15 8.24
CA GLU A 82 -2.82 -2.59 8.48
C GLU A 82 -2.24 -3.44 7.35
N ALA A 83 -2.48 -3.07 6.09
CA ALA A 83 -1.92 -3.76 4.93
C ALA A 83 -0.38 -3.70 4.93
N ALA A 84 0.20 -2.54 5.21
CA ALA A 84 1.66 -2.38 5.30
C ALA A 84 2.25 -3.24 6.42
N ARG A 85 1.59 -3.29 7.58
CA ARG A 85 1.99 -4.15 8.70
C ARG A 85 1.89 -5.63 8.33
N ALA A 86 0.79 -6.05 7.71
CA ALA A 86 0.59 -7.43 7.25
C ALA A 86 1.65 -7.85 6.21
N LEU A 87 2.05 -6.94 5.31
CA LEU A 87 3.14 -7.19 4.35
C LEU A 87 4.52 -7.26 5.04
N ALA A 88 4.74 -6.48 6.09
CA ALA A 88 6.00 -6.49 6.83
C ALA A 88 6.19 -7.77 7.65
N GLU A 89 5.12 -8.24 8.29
CA GLU A 89 5.07 -9.43 9.16
C GLU A 89 4.80 -10.73 8.36
N GLY A 90 4.25 -10.63 7.16
CA GLY A 90 3.78 -11.75 6.35
C GLY A 90 4.87 -12.49 5.55
N PRO A 91 4.46 -13.57 4.84
CA PRO A 91 5.36 -14.33 3.98
C PRO A 91 5.92 -13.46 2.85
N ARG A 92 7.23 -13.54 2.63
CA ARG A 92 7.95 -12.73 1.64
C ARG A 92 8.28 -13.54 0.39
N LEU A 93 8.26 -12.87 -0.76
CA LEU A 93 8.78 -13.43 -1.99
C LEU A 93 10.30 -13.65 -1.86
N ILE A 94 10.74 -14.88 -2.13
CA ILE A 94 12.15 -15.25 -2.15
C ILE A 94 12.59 -15.45 -3.59
N ARG A 95 13.64 -14.74 -4.00
CA ARG A 95 14.31 -14.97 -5.28
C ARG A 95 15.33 -16.10 -5.14
N TYR A 96 15.38 -17.00 -6.12
CA TYR A 96 16.41 -18.04 -6.22
C TYR A 96 16.72 -18.32 -7.70
N PRO A 97 17.91 -18.87 -8.04
CA PRO A 97 18.30 -19.15 -9.41
C PRO A 97 17.35 -20.15 -10.08
N ILE A 98 17.06 -19.93 -11.36
CA ILE A 98 16.24 -20.86 -12.17
C ILE A 98 16.97 -22.22 -12.24
N GLY A 99 16.23 -23.30 -11.93
CA GLY A 99 16.76 -24.67 -11.92
C GLY A 99 17.41 -25.10 -10.60
N ALA A 100 17.62 -24.20 -9.64
CA ALA A 100 17.98 -24.55 -8.27
C ALA A 100 16.73 -25.04 -7.50
N PRO A 101 16.89 -25.95 -6.53
CA PRO A 101 15.78 -26.33 -5.65
C PRO A 101 15.33 -25.10 -4.83
N PRO A 102 14.02 -24.95 -4.59
CA PRO A 102 13.50 -23.85 -3.79
C PRO A 102 14.04 -23.95 -2.34
N PRO A 103 14.39 -22.82 -1.69
CA PRO A 103 14.84 -22.83 -0.30
C PRO A 103 13.82 -23.50 0.63
N ALA A 104 14.30 -24.17 1.67
CA ALA A 104 13.44 -24.83 2.65
C ALA A 104 12.42 -23.84 3.27
N GLY A 105 11.18 -24.28 3.44
CA GLY A 105 10.09 -23.46 3.99
C GLY A 105 9.45 -22.49 2.99
N THR A 106 9.81 -22.54 1.71
CA THR A 106 9.15 -21.74 0.66
C THR A 106 7.99 -22.50 0.01
N VAL A 107 6.95 -21.76 -0.40
CA VAL A 107 5.76 -22.29 -1.08
C VAL A 107 5.58 -21.57 -2.42
N ALA A 108 5.15 -22.31 -3.45
CA ALA A 108 4.95 -21.75 -4.78
C ALA A 108 3.84 -20.68 -4.78
N LEU A 109 4.12 -19.51 -5.35
CA LEU A 109 3.13 -18.46 -5.52
C LEU A 109 2.06 -18.91 -6.53
N GLY A 110 0.78 -18.87 -6.14
CA GLY A 110 -0.33 -19.22 -7.04
C GLY A 110 -0.59 -20.73 -7.19
N GLY A 111 0.12 -21.58 -6.44
CA GLY A 111 -0.22 -23.00 -6.36
C GLY A 111 -1.49 -23.19 -5.54
N ARG A 112 -2.61 -23.54 -6.20
CA ARG A 112 -3.69 -24.26 -5.51
C ARG A 112 -3.07 -25.57 -5.01
N THR A 113 -2.85 -25.66 -3.69
CA THR A 113 -2.56 -26.87 -2.92
C THR A 113 -1.77 -27.97 -3.66
N ASP A 114 -0.46 -28.04 -3.33
CA ASP A 114 0.39 -29.24 -3.32
C ASP A 114 1.24 -29.71 -4.50
N GLU A 115 1.42 -28.97 -5.61
CA GLU A 115 2.37 -29.44 -6.63
C GLU A 115 3.28 -28.36 -7.22
N TRP A 116 4.43 -28.11 -6.56
CA TRP A 116 5.55 -27.49 -7.26
C TRP A 116 6.15 -28.51 -8.23
N ARG A 117 5.69 -28.48 -9.49
CA ARG A 117 6.37 -29.17 -10.61
C ARG A 117 7.50 -28.26 -11.08
N GLY A 118 8.71 -28.49 -10.57
CA GLY A 118 9.92 -27.77 -10.97
C GLY A 118 10.12 -27.76 -12.50
N PRO A 119 11.04 -26.92 -13.02
CA PRO A 119 11.22 -26.79 -14.46
C PRO A 119 11.54 -28.16 -15.08
N SER A 120 10.63 -28.64 -15.91
CA SER A 120 10.76 -29.89 -16.66
C SER A 120 12.11 -29.88 -17.34
N ARG A 121 13.02 -30.77 -16.93
CA ARG A 121 14.21 -31.05 -17.73
C ARG A 121 13.69 -31.54 -19.08
N THR A 122 13.75 -30.68 -20.09
CA THR A 122 13.58 -31.09 -21.47
C THR A 122 14.59 -32.21 -21.69
N ARG A 123 14.08 -33.44 -21.75
CA ARG A 123 14.85 -34.63 -22.06
C ARG A 123 15.32 -34.43 -23.49
N MET A 124 16.52 -33.90 -23.69
CA MET A 124 17.19 -34.01 -24.99
C MET A 124 17.32 -35.51 -25.26
N LEU A 125 16.51 -36.01 -26.19
CA LEU A 125 16.62 -37.37 -26.67
C LEU A 125 17.98 -37.51 -27.36
N PRO A 126 18.78 -38.53 -27.01
CA PRO A 126 20.06 -38.75 -27.65
C PRO A 126 19.83 -39.19 -29.11
N GLY A 127 20.62 -38.59 -30.01
CA GLY A 127 20.90 -38.96 -31.39
C GLY A 127 19.98 -39.97 -32.09
N SER A 128 19.25 -39.50 -33.09
CA SER A 128 18.86 -40.34 -34.22
C SER A 128 19.81 -40.04 -35.39
N THR A 129 20.90 -40.79 -35.48
CA THR A 129 21.62 -40.98 -36.74
C THR A 129 20.90 -42.05 -37.55
N SER A 130 20.44 -41.68 -38.74
CA SER A 130 20.35 -42.55 -39.93
C SER A 130 20.44 -41.66 -41.15
#